data_AF-K1SL02-F1
#
_entry.id   AF-K1SL02-F1
#
_cell.length_a   1.000
_cell.length_b   1.000
_cell.length_c   1.000
_cell.angle_alpha   90.00
_cell.angle_beta   90.00
_cell.angle_gamma   90.00
#
_symmetry.space_group_name_H-M   'P 1'
#
loop_
_entity.id
_entity.type
_entity.pdbx_description
1 polymer ?
#
loop_
_entity_poly.entity_id
_entity_poly.type
_entity_poly.pdbx_seq_one_letter_code
_entity_poly.pdbx_strand_id
1 'polypeptide(L)' 'VGYIYMLRKEPVPLGFIGSVEKMKLFRLPSAGAELYTGITIVQEVFDITLITAEVKENDELLAECRMKIYLKKE' A
#
# COMPACT_ATOMS: atom_id res chain seq x y z
N VAL A 1 -1.49 -3.96 5.12
CA VAL A 1 -1.95 -5.33 5.47
C VAL A 1 -1.13 -5.93 6.60
N GLY A 2 0.19 -6.14 6.46
CA GLY A 2 1.01 -6.73 7.54
C GLY A 2 0.92 -5.99 8.90
N TYR A 3 0.90 -4.66 8.89
CA TYR A 3 0.69 -3.85 10.10
C TYR A 3 -0.62 -4.18 10.85
N ILE A 4 -1.70 -4.53 10.12
CA ILE A 4 -2.99 -4.89 10.73
C ILE A 4 -2.88 -6.22 11.48
N TYR A 5 -2.17 -7.21 10.93
CA TYR A 5 -1.90 -8.49 11.61
C TYR A 5 -1.09 -8.27 12.90
N MET A 6 -0.09 -7.39 12.85
CA MET A 6 0.69 -7.01 14.04
C MET A 6 -0.20 -6.41 15.14
N LEU A 7 -1.11 -5.50 14.78
CA LEU A 7 -2.07 -4.91 15.75
C LEU A 7 -2.98 -5.97 16.37
N ARG A 8 -3.35 -7.01 15.60
CA ARG A 8 -4.17 -8.14 16.08
C ARG A 8 -3.37 -9.19 16.86
N LYS A 9 -2.03 -9.05 16.94
CA LYS A 9 -1.11 -10.05 17.51
C LYS A 9 -1.20 -11.40 16.78
N GLU A 10 -1.48 -11.37 15.48
CA GLU A 10 -1.54 -12.55 14.63
C GLU A 10 -0.20 -12.71 13.87
N PRO A 11 0.18 -13.94 13.50
CA PRO A 11 1.32 -14.16 12.61
C PRO A 11 1.13 -13.41 11.29
N VAL A 12 2.14 -12.63 10.89
CA VAL A 12 2.09 -11.89 9.62
C VAL A 12 2.33 -12.89 8.48
N PRO A 13 1.34 -13.11 7.59
CA PRO A 13 1.52 -14.03 6.47
C PRO A 13 2.47 -13.44 5.43
N LEU A 14 3.14 -14.30 4.67
CA LEU A 14 3.86 -13.88 3.48
C LEU A 14 2.87 -13.34 2.44
N GLY A 15 3.17 -12.21 1.83
CA GLY A 15 2.33 -11.62 0.79
C GLY A 15 3.13 -11.24 -0.45
N PHE A 16 2.44 -11.20 -1.59
CA PHE A 16 2.99 -10.82 -2.89
C PHE A 16 2.14 -9.70 -3.51
N ILE A 17 2.79 -8.72 -4.11
CA ILE A 17 2.11 -7.72 -4.95
C ILE A 17 1.89 -8.37 -6.32
N GLY A 18 0.66 -8.75 -6.63
CA GLY A 18 0.34 -9.39 -7.91
C GLY A 18 0.10 -8.39 -9.03
N SER A 19 -0.31 -7.16 -8.72
CA SER A 19 -0.33 -6.07 -9.68
C SER A 19 -0.15 -4.70 -9.03
N VAL A 20 0.42 -3.78 -9.81
CA VAL A 20 0.38 -2.34 -9.59
C VAL A 20 -0.32 -1.73 -10.80
N GLU A 21 -1.44 -1.07 -10.57
CA GLU A 21 -2.32 -0.52 -11.59
C GLU A 21 -2.50 0.98 -11.37
N LYS A 22 -2.78 1.72 -12.45
CA LYS A 22 -3.07 3.16 -12.41
C LYS A 22 -2.00 3.98 -11.66
N MET A 23 -0.73 3.58 -11.76
CA MET A 23 0.38 4.33 -11.21
C MET A 23 0.44 5.71 -11.89
N LYS A 24 0.45 6.76 -11.07
CA LYS A 24 0.73 8.12 -11.51
C LYS A 24 1.82 8.71 -10.63
N LEU A 25 2.73 9.43 -11.27
CA LEU A 25 3.77 10.21 -10.62
C LEU A 25 3.53 11.67 -11.01
N PHE A 26 3.19 12.51 -10.05
CA PHE A 26 2.90 13.93 -10.29
C PHE A 26 4.19 14.76 -10.24
N ARG A 27 5.08 14.46 -9.29
CA ARG A 27 6.42 15.03 -9.21
C ARG A 27 7.38 14.14 -8.44
N LEU A 28 8.67 14.44 -8.54
CA LEU A 28 9.71 13.83 -7.71
C LEU A 28 9.77 14.54 -6.34
N PRO A 29 10.14 13.82 -5.26
CA PRO A 29 10.35 14.43 -3.95
C PRO A 29 11.64 15.26 -3.91
N SER A 30 11.67 16.25 -3.02
CA SER A 30 12.92 16.98 -2.73
C SER A 30 13.96 16.05 -2.10
N ALA A 31 15.25 16.32 -2.33
CA ALA A 31 16.30 15.59 -1.63
C ALA A 31 16.20 15.85 -0.12
N GLY A 32 16.17 14.77 0.67
CA GLY A 32 16.00 14.84 2.13
C GLY A 32 14.54 15.03 2.59
N ALA A 33 13.57 15.01 1.67
CA ALA A 33 12.15 15.10 2.03
C ALA A 33 11.69 13.91 2.87
N GLU A 34 10.81 14.19 3.84
CA GLU A 34 10.05 13.16 4.54
C GLU A 34 8.81 12.79 3.71
N LEU A 35 8.59 11.50 3.52
CA LEU A 35 7.48 10.97 2.74
C LEU A 35 6.41 10.35 3.63
N TYR A 36 5.18 10.80 3.46
CA TYR A 36 4.01 10.29 4.13
C TYR A 36 3.28 9.33 3.17
N THR A 37 3.27 8.05 3.50
CA THR A 37 2.59 7.03 2.70
C THR A 37 1.29 6.60 3.36
N GLY A 38 0.19 6.62 2.62
CA GLY A 38 -1.11 6.16 3.07
C GLY A 38 -1.62 5.04 2.19
N ILE A 39 -2.32 4.06 2.78
CA ILE A 39 -3.10 3.10 2.00
C ILE A 39 -4.55 3.09 2.48
N THR A 40 -5.46 2.83 1.55
CA THR A 40 -6.86 2.55 1.84
C THR A 40 -7.20 1.18 1.31
N ILE A 41 -7.77 0.32 2.17
CA ILE A 41 -8.29 -0.98 1.74
C ILE A 41 -9.61 -0.72 1.01
N VAL A 42 -9.64 -1.06 -0.28
CA VAL A 42 -10.83 -0.91 -1.12
C VAL A 42 -11.70 -2.15 -1.05
N GLN A 43 -11.06 -3.32 -1.07
CA GLN A 43 -11.76 -4.61 -1.05
C GLN A 43 -10.86 -5.72 -0.52
N GLU A 44 -11.44 -6.67 0.19
CA GLU A 44 -10.79 -7.94 0.58
C GLU A 44 -11.67 -9.10 0.13
N VAL A 45 -11.12 -9.98 -0.71
CA VAL A 45 -11.82 -11.17 -1.24
C VAL A 45 -10.86 -12.35 -1.17
N PHE A 46 -11.23 -13.38 -0.41
CA PHE A 46 -10.36 -14.53 -0.11
C PHE A 46 -8.99 -14.08 0.44
N ASP A 47 -7.93 -14.35 -0.30
CA ASP A 47 -6.55 -14.01 0.03
C ASP A 47 -6.04 -12.82 -0.77
N ILE A 48 -6.93 -12.09 -1.44
CA ILE A 48 -6.62 -10.91 -2.25
C ILE A 48 -7.12 -9.66 -1.54
N THR A 49 -6.21 -8.75 -1.24
CA THR A 49 -6.50 -7.41 -0.74
C THR A 49 -6.20 -6.37 -1.83
N LEU A 50 -7.22 -5.60 -2.21
CA LEU A 50 -7.12 -4.51 -3.16
C LEU A 50 -7.01 -3.19 -2.41
N ILE A 51 -5.92 -2.46 -2.64
CA ILE A 51 -5.66 -1.17 -1.98
C ILE A 51 -5.49 -0.04 -2.98
N THR A 52 -5.81 1.18 -2.56
CA THR A 52 -5.21 2.39 -3.14
C THR A 52 -4.07 2.83 -2.24
N ALA A 53 -3.01 3.36 -2.83
CA ALA A 53 -1.87 3.92 -2.11
C ALA A 53 -1.61 5.34 -2.60
N GLU A 54 -1.24 6.21 -1.66
CA GLU A 54 -0.80 7.57 -1.90
C GLU A 54 0.53 7.83 -1.23
N VAL A 55 1.35 8.67 -1.85
CA VAL A 55 2.60 9.18 -1.28
C VAL A 55 2.53 10.71 -1.32
N LYS A 56 2.77 11.34 -0.17
CA LYS A 56 2.76 12.79 -0.01
C LYS A 56 4.09 13.28 0.56
N GLU A 57 4.47 14.50 0.19
CA GLU A 57 5.48 15.30 0.91
C GLU A 57 4.72 16.48 1.49
N ASN A 58 4.69 16.59 2.82
CA ASN A 58 3.74 17.44 3.53
C ASN A 58 2.28 17.11 3.09
N ASP A 59 1.53 18.09 2.59
CA ASP A 59 0.15 17.92 2.10
C ASP A 59 0.05 17.72 0.57
N GLU A 60 1.17 17.64 -0.14
CA GLU A 60 1.18 17.55 -1.60
C GLU A 60 1.31 16.11 -2.08
N LEU A 61 0.38 15.68 -2.95
CA LEU A 61 0.37 14.35 -3.54
C LEU A 61 1.49 14.19 -4.58
N LEU A 62 2.44 13.29 -4.32
CA LEU A 62 3.54 12.96 -5.22
C LEU A 62 3.19 11.82 -6.18
N ALA A 63 2.53 10.80 -5.66
CA ALA A 63 2.22 9.59 -6.40
C ALA A 63 0.96 8.91 -5.87
N GLU A 64 0.24 8.25 -6.76
CA GLU A 64 -0.86 7.37 -6.40
C GLU A 64 -0.81 6.09 -7.24
N CYS A 65 -1.29 4.99 -6.67
CA CYS A 65 -1.52 3.76 -7.42
C CYS A 65 -2.61 2.90 -6.78
N ARG A 66 -2.97 1.83 -7.48
CA ARG A 66 -3.77 0.72 -6.95
C ARG A 66 -2.93 -0.54 -6.93
N MET A 67 -3.01 -1.33 -5.87
CA MET A 67 -2.26 -2.59 -5.78
C MET A 67 -3.19 -3.75 -5.42
N LYS A 68 -2.95 -4.91 -6.04
CA LYS A 68 -3.52 -6.20 -5.63
C LYS A 68 -2.47 -6.96 -4.85
N ILE A 69 -2.75 -7.25 -3.59
CA ILE A 69 -1.87 -7.99 -2.68
C ILE A 69 -2.48 -9.36 -2.46
N TYR A 70 -1.70 -10.41 -2.68
CA TYR A 70 -2.05 -11.80 -2.42
C TYR A 70 -1.38 -12.24 -1.13
N LEU A 71 -2.12 -12.80 -0.18
CA LEU A 71 -1.57 -13.37 1.05
C LEU A 71 -1.47 -14.88 0.91
N LYS A 72 -0.29 -15.45 1.14
CA LYS A 72 -0.14 -16.89 1.27
C LYS A 72 -0.53 -17.28 2.70
N LYS A 73 -1.76 -17.77 2.86
CA LYS A 73 -2.17 -18.46 4.08
C LYS A 73 -1.75 -19.92 3.96
N GLU A 74 -1.02 -20.41 4.96
CA GLU A 74 -0.69 -21.83 5.11
C GLU A 74 -1.77 -22.56 5.91
#